data_AF-A0A944JZB6-F1
#
_entry.id   AF-A0A944JZB6-F1
#
_cell.length_a   1.000
_cell.length_b   1.000
_cell.length_c   1.000
_cell.angle_alpha   90.00
_cell.angle_beta   90.00
_cell.angle_gamma   90.00
#
_symmetry.space_group_name_H-M   'P 1'
#
loop_
_entity.id
_entity.type
_entity.pdbx_description
1 polymer ?
#
loop_
_entity_poly.entity_id
_entity_poly.type
_entity_poly.pdbx_seq_one_letter_code
_entity_poly.pdbx_strand_id
1 'polypeptide(L)'
;MVESEPVGVVVGGRAEALYGLEDFSHVEVVYHFDRVPVEKVETGARHPRGNPGWPLVGIFAQRGKNRPNRLGLSRCRVVKVDGLDVHVEGLDAVDGTPVLDIKPYMAEFGPRGDLRQPEWATALMRDYY
;
A
#
# COMPACT_ATOMS: atom_id res chain seq x y z
N MET A 1 -19.17 0.32 -2.31
CA MET A 1 -17.92 0.97 -2.71
C MET A 1 -18.22 2.45 -2.75
N VAL A 2 -17.81 3.18 -1.71
CA VAL A 2 -17.83 4.64 -1.78
C VAL A 2 -16.57 4.98 -2.57
N GLU A 3 -16.72 5.61 -3.75
CA GLU A 3 -15.55 6.15 -4.45
C GLU A 3 -14.86 7.12 -3.49
N SER A 4 -13.66 6.75 -3.03
CA SER A 4 -12.84 7.63 -2.20
C SER A 4 -12.38 8.79 -3.09
N GLU A 5 -12.53 10.04 -2.64
CA GLU A 5 -12.03 11.18 -3.40
C GLU A 5 -10.54 11.00 -3.74
N PRO A 6 -10.11 11.33 -4.97
CA PRO A 6 -8.71 11.24 -5.34
C PRO A 6 -7.83 12.09 -4.42
N VAL A 7 -6.73 11.51 -3.97
CA VAL A 7 -5.73 12.18 -3.14
C VAL A 7 -4.43 12.41 -3.92
N GLY A 8 -3.76 13.52 -3.66
CA GLY A 8 -2.47 13.85 -4.27
C GLY A 8 -1.33 13.05 -3.64
N VAL A 9 -0.47 12.50 -4.50
CA VAL A 9 0.78 11.82 -4.16
C VAL A 9 1.90 12.61 -4.82
N VAL A 10 2.69 13.30 -4.00
CA VAL A 10 3.84 14.07 -4.48
C VAL A 10 5.10 13.23 -4.35
N VAL A 11 5.84 13.10 -5.45
CA VAL A 11 7.14 12.41 -5.48
C VAL A 11 8.28 13.40 -5.72
N GLY A 12 9.47 13.08 -5.18
CA GLY A 12 10.67 13.87 -5.44
C GLY A 12 11.18 13.67 -6.88
N GLY A 13 11.83 14.69 -7.44
CA GLY A 13 12.45 14.63 -8.77
C GLY A 13 12.10 15.82 -9.64
N ARG A 14 12.10 15.60 -10.96
CA ARG A 14 11.61 16.56 -11.96
C ARG A 14 10.37 15.98 -12.65
N ALA A 15 9.47 16.83 -13.13
CA ALA A 15 8.18 16.40 -13.69
C ALA A 15 8.31 15.38 -14.83
N GLU A 16 9.41 15.44 -15.61
CA GLU A 16 9.68 14.52 -16.71
C GLU A 16 9.84 13.07 -16.24
N ALA A 17 10.15 12.84 -14.96
CA ALA A 17 10.21 11.50 -14.39
C ALA A 17 8.85 10.79 -14.35
N LEU A 18 7.75 11.53 -14.48
CA LEU A 18 6.38 11.01 -14.49
C LEU A 18 5.77 10.90 -15.90
N TYR A 19 6.53 11.21 -16.95
CA TYR A 19 6.04 11.09 -18.32
C TYR A 19 5.61 9.65 -18.64
N GLY A 20 4.41 9.50 -19.21
CA GLY A 20 3.80 8.21 -19.53
C GLY A 20 3.13 7.50 -18.34
N LEU A 21 3.15 8.07 -17.12
CA LEU A 21 2.51 7.42 -15.96
C LEU A 21 0.98 7.34 -16.11
N GLU A 22 0.34 8.32 -16.76
CA GLU A 22 -1.11 8.31 -17.06
C GLU A 22 -1.53 7.22 -18.04
N ASP A 23 -0.59 6.63 -18.81
CA ASP A 23 -0.90 5.50 -19.70
C ASP A 23 -1.18 4.21 -18.91
N PHE A 24 -0.84 4.19 -17.61
CA PHE A 24 -1.11 3.06 -16.71
C PHE A 24 -2.35 3.32 -15.87
N SER A 25 -3.20 2.30 -15.74
CA SER A 25 -4.40 2.39 -14.89
C SER A 25 -4.09 2.43 -13.39
N HIS A 26 -3.00 1.80 -12.97
CA HIS A 26 -2.66 1.63 -11.55
C HIS A 26 -1.16 1.79 -11.31
N VAL A 27 -0.85 2.20 -10.09
CA VAL A 27 0.51 2.34 -9.55
C VAL A 27 0.63 1.63 -8.21
N GLU A 28 1.82 1.16 -7.91
CA GLU A 28 2.26 0.80 -6.57
C GLU A 28 2.93 2.01 -5.92
N VAL A 29 2.32 2.52 -4.85
CA VAL A 29 2.85 3.63 -4.04
C VAL A 29 3.53 3.05 -2.81
N VAL A 30 4.83 3.30 -2.67
CA VAL A 30 5.64 2.93 -1.50
C VAL A 30 5.75 4.15 -0.61
N TYR A 31 5.41 3.99 0.67
CA TYR A 31 5.40 5.09 1.64
C TYR A 31 5.94 4.63 2.99
N HIS A 32 6.37 5.58 3.82
CA HIS A 32 6.92 5.28 5.14
C HIS A 32 5.88 5.53 6.22
N PHE A 33 5.63 4.55 7.09
CA PHE A 33 4.84 4.74 8.31
C PHE A 33 5.64 5.56 9.34
N ASP A 34 5.86 6.83 9.02
CA ASP A 34 6.62 7.83 9.79
C ASP A 34 6.10 8.00 11.22
N ARG A 35 4.80 7.79 11.42
CA ARG A 35 4.13 7.87 12.73
C ARG A 35 4.21 6.59 13.57
N VAL A 36 4.85 5.52 13.09
CA VAL A 36 5.06 4.30 13.88
C VAL A 36 6.30 4.47 14.75
N PRO A 37 6.15 4.52 16.09
CA PRO A 37 7.30 4.62 16.99
C PRO A 37 8.18 3.37 16.93
N VAL A 38 9.48 3.54 17.16
CA VAL A 38 10.46 2.44 17.05
C VAL A 38 10.15 1.32 18.05
N GLU A 39 9.71 1.67 19.25
CA GLU A 39 9.30 0.73 20.30
C GLU A 39 8.03 -0.05 19.98
N LYS A 40 7.27 0.38 18.97
CA LYS A 40 6.08 -0.35 18.48
C LYS A 40 6.40 -1.31 17.36
N VAL A 41 7.64 -1.34 16.85
CA VAL A 41 8.08 -2.28 15.82
C VAL A 41 7.94 -3.71 16.35
N GLU A 42 7.18 -4.52 15.63
CA GLU A 42 7.02 -5.94 15.86
C GLU A 42 8.01 -6.71 14.98
N THR A 43 8.72 -7.66 15.59
CA THR A 43 9.64 -8.57 14.90
C THR A 43 9.18 -10.03 14.97
N GLY A 44 8.20 -10.33 15.82
CA GLY A 44 7.66 -11.66 16.05
C GLY A 44 6.27 -11.87 15.43
N ALA A 45 5.47 -12.70 16.11
CA ALA A 45 4.12 -13.07 15.70
C ALA A 45 3.06 -12.39 16.56
N ARG A 46 1.93 -12.05 15.95
CA ARG A 46 0.78 -11.44 16.62
C ARG A 46 -0.52 -11.84 15.94
N HIS A 47 -1.64 -11.62 16.60
CA HIS A 47 -2.95 -11.79 15.97
C HIS A 47 -3.22 -10.62 14.98
N PRO A 48 -3.66 -10.89 13.74
CA PRO A 48 -3.98 -9.84 12.78
C PRO A 48 -5.08 -8.92 13.32
N ARG A 49 -4.87 -7.60 13.22
CA ARG A 49 -5.70 -6.55 13.85
C ARG A 49 -5.98 -6.76 15.36
N GLY A 50 -5.18 -7.59 16.05
CA GLY A 50 -5.41 -7.95 17.45
C GLY A 50 -6.58 -8.91 17.68
N ASN A 51 -7.13 -9.53 16.64
CA ASN A 51 -8.28 -10.41 16.75
C ASN A 51 -7.87 -11.83 17.21
N PRO A 52 -8.23 -12.26 18.44
CA PRO A 52 -7.84 -13.58 18.96
C PRO A 52 -8.51 -14.76 18.22
N GLY A 53 -9.58 -14.52 17.44
CA GLY A 53 -10.21 -15.52 16.59
C GLY A 53 -9.45 -15.83 15.30
N TRP A 54 -8.40 -15.08 14.98
CA TRP A 54 -7.51 -15.33 13.84
C TRP A 54 -6.18 -15.93 14.31
N PRO A 55 -5.45 -16.67 13.46
CA PRO A 55 -4.24 -17.36 13.89
C PRO A 55 -3.13 -16.40 14.33
N LEU A 56 -2.29 -16.88 15.25
CA LEU A 56 -1.02 -16.23 15.59
C LEU A 56 -0.04 -16.44 14.44
N VAL A 57 0.34 -15.36 13.74
CA VAL A 57 1.21 -15.43 12.56
C VAL A 57 2.29 -14.35 12.59
N GLY A 58 3.45 -14.61 11.98
CA GLY A 58 4.57 -13.66 11.94
C GLY A 58 4.22 -12.34 11.29
N ILE A 59 4.90 -11.24 11.67
CA ILE A 59 4.66 -9.90 11.13
C ILE A 59 4.77 -9.83 9.60
N PHE A 60 5.63 -10.66 8.99
CA PHE A 60 5.81 -10.74 7.53
C PHE A 60 4.70 -11.54 6.82
N ALA A 61 3.93 -12.34 7.54
CA ALA A 61 2.72 -12.99 7.01
C ALA A 61 1.48 -12.07 7.07
N GLN A 62 1.63 -10.86 7.61
CA GLN A 62 0.58 -9.86 7.76
C GLN A 62 0.94 -8.58 7.01
N ARG A 63 -0.02 -7.66 6.86
CA ARG A 63 0.19 -6.31 6.31
C ARG A 63 0.15 -5.19 7.37
N GLY A 64 0.45 -5.52 8.63
CA GLY A 64 0.45 -4.53 9.72
C GLY A 64 1.57 -3.48 9.61
N LYS A 65 1.27 -2.25 10.02
CA LYS A 65 2.18 -1.08 9.95
C LYS A 65 3.41 -1.17 10.86
N ASN A 66 3.30 -1.89 11.97
CA ASN A 66 4.33 -2.05 13.01
C ASN A 66 5.43 -3.05 12.60
N ARG A 67 6.03 -2.89 11.42
CA ARG A 67 7.01 -3.83 10.85
C ARG A 67 8.41 -3.23 10.84
N PRO A 68 9.48 -4.05 10.72
CA PRO A 68 10.87 -3.59 10.90
C PRO A 68 11.25 -2.36 10.07
N ASN A 69 10.93 -2.35 8.78
CA ASN A 69 11.28 -1.24 7.88
C ASN A 69 10.20 -0.15 7.79
N ARG A 70 9.04 -0.35 8.45
CA ARG A 70 7.91 0.60 8.43
C ARG A 70 7.50 1.06 7.03
N LEU A 71 7.59 0.17 6.03
CA LEU A 71 7.18 0.45 4.66
C LEU A 71 5.72 0.01 4.42
N GLY A 72 4.91 0.95 3.96
CA GLY A 72 3.59 0.72 3.39
C GLY A 72 3.67 0.55 1.88
N LEU A 73 2.67 -0.17 1.34
CA LEU A 73 2.52 -0.41 -0.09
C LEU A 73 1.04 -0.48 -0.40
N SER A 74 0.58 0.45 -1.24
CA SER A 74 -0.79 0.52 -1.75
C SER A 74 -0.76 0.40 -3.26
N ARG A 75 -1.70 -0.35 -3.83
CA ARG A 75 -2.00 -0.29 -5.26
C ARG A 75 -3.13 0.71 -5.45
N CYS A 76 -2.83 1.78 -6.15
CA CYS A 76 -3.74 2.90 -6.32
C CYS A 76 -4.11 3.06 -7.79
N ARG A 77 -5.36 3.46 -8.06
CA ARG A 77 -5.79 3.83 -9.42
C ARG A 77 -5.25 5.22 -9.75
N VAL A 78 -4.66 5.39 -10.93
CA VAL A 78 -4.24 6.71 -11.41
C VAL A 78 -5.47 7.46 -11.95
N VAL A 79 -5.66 8.70 -11.50
CA VAL A 79 -6.74 9.57 -11.95
C VAL A 79 -6.21 10.67 -12.85
N LYS A 80 -5.10 11.29 -12.46
CA LYS A 80 -4.44 12.39 -13.17
C LYS A 80 -2.98 12.53 -12.73
N VAL A 81 -2.11 13.01 -13.60
CA VAL A 81 -0.75 13.47 -13.30
C VAL A 81 -0.65 14.96 -13.64
N ASP A 82 -0.29 15.78 -12.66
CA ASP A 82 -0.11 17.23 -12.80
C ASP A 82 1.28 17.65 -12.31
N GLY A 83 2.25 17.72 -13.23
CA GLY A 83 3.64 18.01 -12.88
C GLY A 83 4.27 16.90 -12.03
N LEU A 84 4.37 17.11 -10.71
CA LEU A 84 4.84 16.13 -9.73
C LEU A 84 3.73 15.61 -8.80
N ASP A 85 2.50 16.08 -8.97
CA ASP A 85 1.34 15.66 -8.19
C ASP A 85 0.56 14.58 -8.95
N VAL A 86 0.54 13.37 -8.39
CA VAL A 86 -0.20 12.23 -8.95
C VAL A 86 -1.47 12.04 -8.15
N HIS A 87 -2.62 12.30 -8.77
CA HIS A 87 -3.92 12.10 -8.15
C HIS A 87 -4.30 10.62 -8.26
N VAL A 88 -4.55 9.99 -7.12
CA VAL A 88 -4.83 8.55 -7.04
C VAL A 88 -6.01 8.20 -6.14
N GLU A 89 -6.62 7.04 -6.38
CA GLU A 89 -7.62 6.44 -5.48
C GLU A 89 -7.11 5.14 -4.86
N GLY A 90 -7.58 4.80 -3.65
CA GLY A 90 -7.19 3.58 -2.94
C GLY A 90 -5.88 3.67 -2.16
N LEU A 91 -5.38 4.88 -1.90
CA LEU A 91 -4.20 5.10 -1.06
C LEU A 91 -4.55 4.91 0.43
N ASP A 92 -3.98 3.87 1.05
CA ASP A 92 -4.10 3.62 2.50
C ASP A 92 -2.94 4.27 3.29
N ALA A 93 -2.88 5.60 3.23
CA ALA A 93 -1.91 6.41 3.97
C ALA A 93 -2.63 7.60 4.63
N VAL A 94 -2.13 8.03 5.79
CA VAL A 94 -2.67 9.24 6.43
C VAL A 94 -2.10 10.49 5.76
N ASP A 95 -2.82 11.60 5.83
CA ASP A 95 -2.32 12.88 5.29
C ASP A 95 -0.92 13.23 5.81
N GLY A 96 -0.06 13.74 4.93
CA GLY A 96 1.34 14.05 5.21
C GLY A 96 2.30 12.85 5.32
N THR A 97 1.84 11.63 5.05
CA THR A 97 2.71 10.44 5.05
C THR A 97 3.79 10.58 3.95
N PRO A 98 5.09 10.40 4.25
CA PRO A 98 6.16 10.47 3.25
C PRO A 98 6.04 9.36 2.20
N VAL A 99 5.93 9.75 0.94
CA VAL A 99 6.00 8.85 -0.22
C VAL A 99 7.48 8.66 -0.57
N LEU A 100 7.88 7.39 -0.73
CA LEU A 100 9.25 7.01 -1.02
C LEU A 100 9.44 6.67 -2.50
N ASP A 101 8.44 6.10 -3.14
CA ASP A 101 8.53 5.60 -4.52
C ASP A 101 7.14 5.41 -5.15
N ILE A 102 7.09 5.44 -6.48
CA ILE A 102 5.92 5.14 -7.28
C ILE A 102 6.33 4.28 -8.48
N LYS A 103 5.59 3.21 -8.75
CA LYS A 103 5.85 2.33 -9.90
C LYS A 103 4.56 1.99 -10.62
N PRO A 104 4.50 1.97 -11.95
CA PRO A 104 3.34 1.45 -12.65
C PRO A 104 3.13 -0.03 -12.32
N TYR A 105 1.88 -0.42 -12.08
CA TYR A 105 1.52 -1.83 -11.93
C TYR A 105 1.39 -2.47 -13.32
N MET A 106 2.19 -3.50 -13.58
CA MET A 106 2.16 -4.29 -14.81
C MET A 106 1.59 -5.67 -14.51
N ALA A 107 0.64 -6.14 -15.33
CA ALA A 107 -0.01 -7.44 -15.13
C ALA A 107 0.99 -8.60 -15.13
N GLU A 108 2.06 -8.47 -15.90
CA GLU A 108 3.16 -9.42 -16.04
C GLU A 108 3.96 -9.64 -14.75
N PHE A 109 3.88 -8.71 -13.79
CA PHE A 109 4.51 -8.84 -12.47
C PHE A 109 3.63 -9.57 -11.44
N GLY A 110 2.42 -9.96 -11.82
CA GLY A 110 1.57 -10.81 -11.00
C GLY A 110 2.23 -12.15 -10.64
N PRO A 111 1.76 -12.83 -9.58
CA PRO A 111 2.26 -14.14 -9.20
C PRO A 111 2.09 -15.14 -10.37
N ARG A 112 3.10 -15.99 -10.56
CA ARG A 112 3.05 -17.07 -11.54
C ARG A 112 2.38 -18.30 -10.92
N GLY A 113 1.45 -18.92 -11.66
CA GLY A 113 0.72 -20.12 -11.22
C GLY A 113 -0.46 -19.80 -10.30
N ASP A 114 -0.95 -20.82 -9.61
CA ASP A 114 -2.14 -20.70 -8.76
C ASP A 114 -1.90 -19.84 -7.53
N LEU A 115 -2.82 -18.91 -7.28
CA LEU A 115 -2.79 -18.04 -6.11
C LEU A 115 -3.33 -18.79 -4.88
N ARG A 116 -2.52 -18.86 -3.82
CA ARG A 116 -2.94 -19.39 -2.51
C ARG A 116 -2.98 -18.29 -1.46
N GLN A 117 -4.11 -18.18 -0.76
CA GLN A 117 -4.31 -17.24 0.34
C GLN A 117 -5.00 -17.94 1.52
N PRO A 118 -4.59 -17.66 2.78
CA PRO A 118 -5.33 -18.16 3.96
C PRO A 118 -6.72 -17.53 4.07
N GLU A 119 -7.71 -18.32 4.49
CA GLU A 119 -9.10 -17.85 4.64
C GLU A 119 -9.24 -16.65 5.58
N TRP A 120 -8.47 -16.60 6.67
CA TRP A 120 -8.47 -15.47 7.60
C TRP A 120 -8.07 -14.15 6.92
N ALA A 121 -7.18 -14.20 5.92
CA ALA A 121 -6.73 -13.02 5.19
C ALA A 121 -7.82 -12.57 4.20
N THR A 122 -8.51 -13.51 3.56
CA THR A 122 -9.68 -13.21 2.73
C THR A 122 -10.80 -12.57 3.57
N ALA A 123 -11.08 -13.13 4.76
CA ALA A 123 -12.06 -12.56 5.69
C ALA A 123 -11.66 -11.16 6.16
N LEU A 124 -10.36 -10.94 6.46
CA LEU A 124 -9.82 -9.63 6.86
C LEU A 124 -10.02 -8.56 5.78
N MET A 125 -9.92 -8.93 4.51
CA MET A 125 -9.93 -8.00 3.38
C MET A 125 -11.31 -7.79 2.73
N ARG A 126 -12.37 -8.49 3.18
CA ARG A 126 -13.69 -8.49 2.53
C ARG A 126 -14.26 -7.10 2.29
N ASP A 127 -14.08 -6.19 3.24
CA ASP A 127 -14.64 -4.83 3.22
C ASP A 127 -13.54 -3.76 3.31
N TYR A 128 -12.35 -4.05 2.77
CA TYR A 128 -11.19 -3.15 2.89
C TYR A 128 -11.28 -1.92 1.97
N TYR A 129 -11.95 -2.05 0.83
CA TYR A 129 -12.07 -1.03 -0.22
C TYR A 129 -13.53 -0.67 -0.47
#